data_AF-A0A7S0FGI6-F1
#
_entry.id   AF-A0A7S0FGI6-F1
#
_cell.length_a   1.000
_cell.length_b   1.000
_cell.length_c   1.000
_cell.angle_alpha   90.00
_cell.angle_beta   90.00
_cell.angle_gamma   90.00
#
_symmetry.space_group_name_H-M   'P 1'
#
loop_
_entity.id
_entity.type
_entity.pdbx_description
1 polymer ?
#
loop_
_entity_poly.entity_id
_entity_poly.type
_entity_poly.pdbx_seq_one_letter_code
_entity_poly.pdbx_strand_id
1 'polypeptide(L)'
;MALQEGKPVPVSFGKEFVGTDQDVADFSSGRPETRWCLVELTKDQIAELEAGSSFHVKELSSGGAGKRESGGSAVLCTPTATFNLEFLENSNSLFIGAVEGLASSGKEDVATASGDGCPAAQLRCTVIGQCRGQLLLKPGTGDAQRVQELLTPHALGQGQAFTEGEPLKVTTEVLEHEVAASPAELRAILDAGPYVEIDGCWWWLPPALERDILDAATSIVTALGWRPEAVEEAELLREVQQHFGDAAPACVPSATVLRKALRSVVAEPGAPEAGQVASEAAGAGPAGPAAPAAEAGVGAVLALDRRKVHRFRALQLLREPPAQLRDRLQLPAPPPRPKRARRGVGIAVGG
;
A
#
# COMPACT_ATOMS: atom_id res chain seq x y z
N MET A 1 -1.48 -7.45 29.43
CA MET A 1 -0.73 -6.18 29.26
C MET A 1 -1.56 -5.28 28.39
N ALA A 2 -1.76 -4.01 28.75
CA ALA A 2 -2.41 -3.06 27.85
C ALA A 2 -1.42 -2.67 26.75
N LEU A 3 -1.71 -3.02 25.50
CA LEU A 3 -0.93 -2.57 24.34
C LEU A 3 -1.23 -1.07 24.12
N GLN A 4 -0.19 -0.28 23.88
CA GLN A 4 -0.36 1.14 23.54
C GLN A 4 -0.39 1.28 22.01
N GLU A 5 -1.43 1.94 21.50
CA GLU A 5 -1.60 2.22 20.07
C GLU A 5 -0.37 2.95 19.51
N GLY A 6 0.10 2.52 18.33
CA GLY A 6 1.25 3.12 17.64
C GLY A 6 2.63 2.83 18.25
N LYS A 7 2.75 2.02 19.31
CA LYS A 7 4.05 1.65 19.87
C LYS A 7 4.48 0.24 19.46
N PRO A 8 5.74 0.05 19.01
CA PRO A 8 6.24 -1.26 18.65
C PRO A 8 6.22 -2.17 19.88
N VAL A 9 5.60 -3.34 19.73
CA VAL A 9 5.57 -4.38 20.76
C VAL A 9 6.63 -5.41 20.40
N PRO A 10 7.63 -5.66 21.26
CA PRO A 10 8.61 -6.70 21.00
C PRO A 10 7.91 -8.06 21.01
N VAL A 11 7.90 -8.74 19.86
CA VAL A 11 7.44 -10.12 19.74
C VAL A 11 8.68 -11.01 19.74
N SER A 12 8.84 -11.81 20.79
CA SER A 12 9.89 -12.82 20.87
C SER A 12 9.34 -14.16 20.40
N PHE A 13 9.97 -14.76 19.39
CA PHE A 13 9.79 -16.17 19.10
C PHE A 13 10.50 -16.97 20.19
N GLY A 14 9.73 -17.67 21.03
CA GLY A 14 10.30 -18.56 22.04
C GLY A 14 11.04 -19.71 21.35
N LYS A 15 12.38 -19.68 21.35
CA LYS A 15 13.21 -20.86 21.04
C LYS A 15 13.37 -21.75 22.26
N GLU A 16 13.33 -21.14 23.43
CA GLU A 16 13.32 -21.80 24.74
C GLU A 16 12.02 -21.41 25.43
N PHE A 17 11.19 -22.41 25.68
CA PHE A 17 9.92 -22.21 26.37
C PHE A 17 10.20 -22.03 27.85
N VAL A 18 10.06 -20.80 28.35
CA VAL A 18 10.07 -20.57 29.80
C VAL A 18 8.76 -21.12 30.34
N GLY A 19 8.82 -22.30 30.97
CA GLY A 19 7.73 -22.80 31.78
C GLY A 19 7.42 -21.78 32.86
N THR A 20 6.21 -21.22 32.84
CA THR A 20 5.69 -20.59 34.04
C THR A 20 5.26 -21.70 34.96
N ASP A 21 5.83 -21.74 36.17
CA ASP A 21 5.42 -22.59 37.30
C ASP A 21 3.99 -22.23 37.77
N GLN A 22 3.02 -22.30 36.88
CA GLN A 22 1.63 -22.45 37.27
C GLN A 22 1.36 -23.94 37.26
N ASP A 23 1.45 -24.56 38.44
CA ASP A 23 0.77 -25.82 38.69
C ASP A 23 -0.70 -25.62 38.31
N VAL A 24 -1.09 -26.09 37.11
CA VAL A 24 -2.49 -26.17 36.68
C VAL A 24 -3.14 -27.33 37.44
N ALA A 25 -3.06 -27.30 38.77
CA ALA A 25 -3.72 -28.25 39.65
C ALA A 25 -5.23 -27.99 39.70
N ASP A 26 -5.68 -26.81 39.26
CA ASP A 26 -7.07 -26.40 39.34
C ASP A 26 -7.61 -25.84 38.01
N PHE A 27 -8.19 -26.73 37.21
CA PHE A 27 -8.91 -26.42 35.95
C PHE A 27 -10.15 -25.52 36.15
N SER A 28 -10.54 -25.26 37.40
CA SER A 28 -11.69 -24.43 37.75
C SER A 28 -11.34 -22.95 37.99
N SER A 29 -10.05 -22.62 38.15
CA SER A 29 -9.59 -21.24 38.29
C SER A 29 -9.73 -20.46 36.96
N GLY A 30 -9.94 -19.14 37.05
CA GLY A 30 -10.07 -18.27 35.87
C GLY A 30 -8.86 -18.45 34.96
N ARG A 31 -9.10 -18.95 33.74
CA ARG A 31 -8.03 -19.36 32.82
C ARG A 31 -7.09 -18.18 32.58
N PRO A 32 -5.79 -18.30 32.88
CA PRO A 32 -4.85 -17.21 32.66
C PRO A 32 -4.88 -16.83 31.17
N GLU A 33 -4.98 -15.53 30.87
CA GLU A 33 -4.81 -15.03 29.51
C GLU A 33 -3.46 -15.51 28.99
N THR A 34 -3.48 -16.40 28.01
CA THR A 34 -2.27 -17.04 27.52
C THR A 34 -1.51 -16.05 26.64
N ARG A 35 -0.25 -15.80 26.99
CA ARG A 35 0.68 -14.96 26.21
C ARG A 35 1.06 -15.59 24.86
N TRP A 36 0.51 -16.76 24.56
CA TRP A 36 0.88 -17.62 23.44
C TRP A 36 -0.30 -17.78 22.49
N CYS A 37 -0.04 -17.63 21.20
CA CYS A 37 -1.01 -17.85 20.14
C CYS A 37 -0.38 -18.76 19.07
N LEU A 38 -1.21 -19.55 18.39
CA LEU A 38 -0.81 -20.35 17.25
C LEU A 38 -1.09 -19.55 15.98
N VAL A 39 -0.09 -19.41 15.11
CA VAL A 39 -0.24 -18.78 13.79
C VAL A 39 0.08 -19.82 12.74
N GLU A 40 -0.81 -19.99 11.76
CA GLU A 40 -0.58 -20.91 10.65
C GLU A 40 0.33 -20.25 9.60
N LEU A 41 1.52 -20.83 9.40
CA LEU A 41 2.50 -20.37 8.42
C LEU A 41 2.70 -21.41 7.32
N THR A 42 2.87 -20.95 6.09
CA THR A 42 3.26 -21.81 4.96
C THR A 42 4.73 -22.23 5.09
N LYS A 43 5.14 -23.26 4.35
CA LYS A 43 6.54 -23.72 4.33
C LYS A 43 7.50 -22.61 3.89
N ASP A 44 7.09 -21.78 2.95
CA ASP A 44 7.91 -20.68 2.42
C ASP A 44 8.09 -19.59 3.49
N GLN A 45 7.01 -19.25 4.22
CA GLN A 45 7.07 -18.29 5.34
C GLN A 45 7.94 -18.79 6.50
N ILE A 46 7.88 -20.09 6.80
CA ILE A 46 8.75 -20.71 7.81
C ILE A 46 10.21 -20.60 7.36
N ALA A 47 10.52 -20.93 6.11
CA ALA A 47 11.87 -20.81 5.57
C ALA A 47 12.39 -19.36 5.60
N GLU A 48 11.54 -18.36 5.33
CA GLU A 48 11.89 -16.95 5.46
C GLU A 48 12.24 -16.55 6.89
N LEU A 49 11.46 -17.01 7.89
CA LEU A 49 11.74 -16.78 9.31
C LEU A 49 13.03 -17.48 9.76
N GLU A 50 13.26 -18.72 9.32
CA GLU A 50 14.48 -19.48 9.61
C GLU A 50 15.72 -18.81 8.99
N ALA A 51 15.57 -18.17 7.83
CA ALA A 51 16.60 -17.35 7.19
C ALA A 51 16.85 -16.01 7.92
N GLY A 52 16.06 -15.66 8.94
CA GLY A 52 16.21 -14.46 9.75
C GLY A 52 15.38 -13.26 9.26
N SER A 53 14.42 -13.47 8.35
CA SER A 53 13.49 -12.40 7.96
C SER A 53 12.61 -11.99 9.14
N SER A 54 12.25 -10.71 9.21
CA SER A 54 11.34 -10.17 10.23
C SER A 54 9.92 -10.09 9.69
N PHE A 55 8.96 -10.56 10.48
CA PHE A 55 7.53 -10.37 10.23
C PHE A 55 6.98 -9.33 11.20
N HIS A 56 6.08 -8.49 10.73
CA HIS A 56 5.51 -7.40 11.51
C HIS A 56 4.01 -7.57 11.62
N VAL A 57 3.47 -7.49 12.84
CA VAL A 57 2.01 -7.43 13.04
C VAL A 57 1.61 -5.97 13.16
N LYS A 58 0.70 -5.53 12.29
CA LYS A 58 0.25 -4.14 12.22
C LYS A 58 -1.27 -4.07 12.26
N GLU A 59 -1.79 -2.92 12.68
CA GLU A 59 -3.22 -2.63 12.60
C GLU A 59 -3.57 -2.12 11.19
N LEU A 60 -4.58 -2.72 10.58
CA LEU A 60 -5.17 -2.26 9.32
C LEU A 60 -6.11 -1.10 9.62
N SER A 61 -5.99 0.02 8.90
CA SER A 61 -6.90 1.14 9.09
C SER A 61 -8.33 0.69 8.79
N SER A 62 -9.21 0.86 9.77
CA SER A 62 -10.64 0.66 9.56
C SER A 62 -11.12 1.83 8.70
N GLY A 63 -11.42 1.57 7.43
CA GLY A 63 -11.64 2.56 6.37
C GLY A 63 -12.85 3.51 6.54
N GLY A 64 -12.99 4.18 7.68
CA GLY A 64 -14.03 5.17 7.89
C GLY A 64 -13.86 5.94 9.19
N ALA A 65 -13.60 7.25 9.07
CA ALA A 65 -13.59 8.23 10.15
C ALA A 65 -14.95 8.40 10.89
N GLY A 66 -15.90 7.48 10.74
CA GLY A 66 -17.27 7.59 11.26
C GLY A 66 -17.87 6.33 11.89
N LYS A 67 -17.15 5.20 11.98
CA LYS A 67 -17.62 3.99 12.66
C LYS A 67 -16.56 3.47 13.64
N ARG A 68 -16.49 4.10 14.81
CA ARG A 68 -15.63 3.71 15.94
C ARG A 68 -16.13 2.48 16.73
N GLU A 69 -17.19 1.82 16.27
CA GLU A 69 -17.71 0.66 16.99
C GLU A 69 -17.06 -0.64 16.53
N SER A 70 -15.95 -0.92 17.23
CA SER A 70 -15.54 -2.25 17.70
C SER A 70 -14.94 -3.22 16.67
N GLY A 71 -13.64 -3.04 16.42
CA GLY A 71 -12.75 -4.11 15.99
C GLY A 71 -11.69 -3.62 15.02
N GLY A 72 -10.52 -3.21 15.53
CA GLY A 72 -9.33 -3.09 14.68
C GLY A 72 -9.02 -4.45 14.06
N SER A 73 -8.68 -4.48 12.78
CA SER A 73 -8.21 -5.69 12.11
C SER A 73 -6.69 -5.71 12.16
N ALA A 74 -6.10 -6.86 12.48
CA ALA A 74 -4.65 -7.00 12.47
C ALA A 74 -4.20 -7.71 11.18
N VAL A 75 -3.03 -7.31 10.69
CA VAL A 75 -2.36 -7.94 9.55
C VAL A 75 -0.97 -8.39 9.94
N LEU A 76 -0.50 -9.46 9.31
CA LEU A 76 0.89 -9.90 9.31
C LEU A 76 1.54 -9.46 8.00
N CYS A 77 2.53 -8.58 8.09
CA CYS A 77 3.36 -8.16 6.97
C CYS A 77 4.66 -8.96 6.96
N THR A 78 4.89 -9.66 5.86
CA THR A 78 6.18 -10.27 5.51
C THR A 78 6.98 -9.29 4.63
N PRO A 79 8.23 -9.58 4.24
CA PRO A 79 8.98 -8.72 3.33
C PRO A 79 8.31 -8.51 1.96
N THR A 80 7.48 -9.48 1.52
CA THR A 80 6.94 -9.52 0.15
C THR A 80 5.41 -9.43 0.07
N ALA A 81 4.68 -9.74 1.16
CA ALA A 81 3.23 -9.83 1.15
C ALA A 81 2.58 -9.47 2.50
N THR A 82 1.32 -9.04 2.45
CA THR A 82 0.48 -8.77 3.63
C THR A 82 -0.63 -9.81 3.77
N PHE A 83 -0.88 -10.25 4.99
CA PHE A 83 -1.92 -11.24 5.32
C PHE A 83 -2.85 -10.71 6.40
N ASN A 84 -4.16 -10.80 6.20
CA ASN A 84 -5.14 -10.55 7.24
C ASN A 84 -5.11 -11.69 8.27
N LEU A 85 -5.13 -11.34 9.55
CA LEU A 85 -5.20 -12.29 10.66
C LEU A 85 -6.66 -12.60 11.00
N GLU A 86 -7.06 -13.87 10.86
CA GLU A 86 -8.38 -14.34 11.26
C GLU A 86 -8.28 -15.35 12.38
N PHE A 87 -8.94 -15.08 13.51
CA PHE A 87 -8.97 -16.00 14.63
C PHE A 87 -10.05 -17.07 14.41
N LEU A 88 -9.62 -18.33 14.32
CA LEU A 88 -10.51 -19.49 14.34
C LEU A 88 -10.51 -20.11 15.73
N GLU A 89 -11.63 -19.96 16.43
CA GLU A 89 -11.86 -20.64 17.70
C GLU A 89 -12.09 -22.15 17.46
N ASN A 90 -11.50 -22.97 18.32
CA ASN A 90 -11.64 -24.41 18.31
C ASN A 90 -12.24 -24.89 19.64
N SER A 91 -13.18 -25.82 19.59
CA SER A 91 -13.77 -26.44 20.79
C SER A 91 -12.83 -27.45 21.48
N ASN A 92 -11.74 -27.84 20.82
CA ASN A 92 -10.72 -28.71 21.39
C ASN A 92 -9.83 -27.97 22.39
N SER A 93 -9.41 -28.67 23.44
CA SER A 93 -8.40 -28.15 24.37
C SER A 93 -7.01 -28.31 23.76
N LEU A 94 -6.40 -27.20 23.33
CA LEU A 94 -5.03 -27.18 22.84
C LEU A 94 -4.09 -26.73 23.95
N PHE A 95 -3.10 -27.55 24.27
CA PHE A 95 -2.07 -27.25 25.25
C PHE A 95 -0.72 -27.16 24.55
N ILE A 96 0.04 -26.12 24.87
CA ILE A 96 1.44 -25.99 24.47
C ILE A 96 2.27 -26.53 25.63
N GLY A 97 3.13 -27.50 25.35
CA GLY A 97 4.04 -28.09 26.32
C GLY A 97 5.49 -27.91 25.91
N ALA A 98 6.35 -27.67 26.89
CA ALA A 98 7.80 -27.71 26.74
C ALA A 98 8.30 -29.08 27.20
N VAL A 99 9.13 -29.73 26.40
CA VAL A 99 9.82 -30.95 26.81
C VAL A 99 11.16 -30.54 27.40
N GLU A 100 11.32 -30.74 28.69
CA GLU A 100 12.63 -30.56 29.34
C GLU A 100 13.41 -31.87 29.19
N GLY A 101 14.48 -31.82 28.41
CA GLY A 101 15.44 -32.92 28.37
C GLY A 101 16.10 -33.04 29.74
N LEU A 102 16.18 -34.26 30.28
CA LEU A 102 16.90 -34.54 31.52
C LEU A 102 18.31 -33.92 31.43
N ALA A 103 18.54 -32.84 32.18
CA ALA A 103 19.90 -32.46 32.54
C ALA A 103 20.54 -33.71 33.14
N SER A 104 21.63 -34.17 32.53
CA SER A 104 22.35 -35.39 32.88
C SER A 104 23.09 -35.24 34.21
N SER A 105 22.35 -35.04 35.30
CA SER A 105 22.89 -34.94 36.65
C SER A 105 22.04 -35.75 37.61
N GLY A 106 22.42 -37.01 37.82
CA GLY A 106 21.87 -37.82 38.91
C GLY A 106 22.07 -39.30 38.68
N LYS A 107 23.14 -39.87 39.27
CA LYS A 107 23.22 -41.30 39.54
C LYS A 107 22.08 -41.66 40.49
N GLU A 108 20.96 -42.12 39.96
CA GLU A 108 19.99 -42.89 40.75
C GLU A 108 20.23 -44.38 40.50
N ASP A 109 20.68 -45.06 41.55
CA ASP A 109 20.72 -46.52 41.64
C ASP A 109 19.27 -47.04 41.57
N VAL A 110 18.83 -47.45 40.38
CA VAL A 110 17.55 -48.15 40.23
C VAL A 110 17.81 -49.65 40.12
N ALA A 111 17.37 -50.32 41.18
CA ALA A 111 17.24 -51.76 41.28
C ALA A 111 16.33 -52.32 40.16
N THR A 112 16.80 -53.44 39.61
CA THR A 112 16.14 -54.38 38.70
C THR A 112 14.66 -54.61 39.00
N ALA A 113 13.80 -54.20 38.06
CA ALA A 113 12.47 -54.79 37.87
C ALA A 113 12.35 -55.21 36.40
N SER A 114 12.43 -56.52 36.18
CA SER A 114 12.25 -57.18 34.89
C SER A 114 10.79 -57.10 34.46
N GLY A 115 10.48 -56.16 33.58
CA GLY A 115 9.20 -56.07 32.87
C GLY A 115 9.48 -55.56 31.47
N ASP A 116 9.04 -56.31 30.47
CA ASP A 116 9.19 -56.03 29.05
C ASP A 116 8.47 -54.71 28.70
N GLY A 117 9.18 -53.60 28.85
CA GLY A 117 8.65 -52.25 28.77
C GLY A 117 9.77 -51.30 28.36
N CYS A 118 9.59 -50.68 27.19
CA CYS A 118 10.53 -49.77 26.55
C CYS A 118 11.23 -48.84 27.57
N PRO A 119 12.58 -48.83 27.69
CA PRO A 119 13.28 -47.92 28.59
C PRO A 119 13.27 -46.51 27.97
N ALA A 120 12.12 -45.85 28.05
CA ALA A 120 12.01 -44.46 27.65
C ALA A 120 12.57 -43.62 28.80
N ALA A 121 13.66 -42.89 28.53
CA ALA A 121 14.06 -41.76 29.36
C ALA A 121 12.79 -40.96 29.70
N GLN A 122 12.49 -40.77 30.99
CA GLN A 122 11.31 -40.06 31.45
C GLN A 122 11.43 -38.58 31.06
N LEU A 123 11.08 -38.27 29.82
CA LEU A 123 10.96 -36.90 29.35
C LEU A 123 9.81 -36.25 30.11
N ARG A 124 10.13 -35.24 30.92
CA ARG A 124 9.13 -34.44 31.63
C ARG A 124 8.61 -33.39 30.64
N CYS A 125 7.30 -33.35 30.48
CA CYS A 125 6.61 -32.34 29.68
C CYS A 125 5.89 -31.37 30.62
N THR A 126 6.19 -30.08 30.51
CA THR A 126 5.57 -29.01 31.30
C THR A 126 4.61 -28.24 30.41
N VAL A 127 3.33 -28.15 30.80
CA VAL A 127 2.35 -27.34 30.05
C VAL A 127 2.59 -25.87 30.35
N ILE A 128 2.89 -25.09 29.32
CA ILE A 128 3.26 -23.67 29.43
C ILE A 128 2.15 -22.73 28.94
N GLY A 129 1.12 -23.27 28.30
CA GLY A 129 0.03 -22.48 27.77
C GLY A 129 -1.14 -23.31 27.26
N GLN A 130 -2.29 -22.67 27.18
CA GLN A 130 -3.50 -23.20 26.55
C GLN A 130 -3.94 -22.25 25.43
N CYS A 131 -4.18 -22.77 24.24
CA CYS A 131 -4.74 -21.98 23.14
C CYS A 131 -6.21 -22.36 22.94
N ARG A 132 -7.06 -21.36 22.67
CA ARG A 132 -8.48 -21.57 22.34
C ARG A 132 -8.73 -21.78 20.85
N GLY A 133 -7.71 -21.56 20.04
CA GLY A 133 -7.84 -21.49 18.58
C GLY A 133 -6.51 -21.16 17.95
N GLN A 134 -6.56 -20.84 16.67
CA GLN A 134 -5.40 -20.47 15.88
C GLN A 134 -5.71 -19.25 15.01
N LEU A 135 -4.67 -18.48 14.69
CA LEU A 135 -4.71 -17.42 13.71
C LEU A 135 -4.41 -18.00 12.33
N LEU A 136 -5.35 -17.81 11.42
CA LEU A 136 -5.16 -18.08 10.00
C LEU A 136 -4.66 -16.83 9.28
N LEU A 137 -3.79 -17.05 8.30
CA LEU A 137 -3.34 -16.02 7.37
C LEU A 137 -4.19 -16.07 6.10
N LYS A 138 -4.96 -15.02 5.85
CA LYS A 138 -5.64 -14.82 4.56
C LYS A 138 -4.89 -13.78 3.74
N PRO A 139 -4.63 -14.01 2.44
CA PRO A 139 -4.01 -12.98 1.59
C PRO A 139 -4.76 -11.65 1.71
N GLY A 140 -4.02 -10.59 2.03
CA GLY A 140 -4.52 -9.23 2.15
C GLY A 140 -3.98 -8.34 1.03
N THR A 141 -4.36 -7.07 1.08
CA THR A 141 -3.79 -6.02 0.25
C THR A 141 -3.25 -4.93 1.16
N GLY A 142 -2.12 -4.34 0.79
CA GLY A 142 -1.55 -3.22 1.55
C GLY A 142 -2.54 -2.06 1.71
N ASP A 143 -2.42 -1.36 2.84
CA ASP A 143 -3.33 -0.29 3.24
C ASP A 143 -3.08 1.04 2.50
N ALA A 144 -3.54 1.11 1.25
CA ALA A 144 -3.41 2.31 0.43
C ALA A 144 -4.17 3.52 0.99
N GLN A 145 -5.22 3.28 1.78
CA GLN A 145 -5.98 4.37 2.41
C GLN A 145 -5.14 5.04 3.49
N ARG A 146 -4.47 4.25 4.35
CA ARG A 146 -3.59 4.80 5.38
C ARG A 146 -2.43 5.61 4.78
N VAL A 147 -1.85 5.13 3.66
CA VAL A 147 -0.84 5.91 2.90
C VAL A 147 -1.40 7.27 2.49
N GLN A 148 -2.62 7.29 1.94
CA GLN A 148 -3.27 8.52 1.53
C GLN A 148 -3.52 9.45 2.72
N GLU A 149 -4.02 8.93 3.84
CA GLU A 149 -4.30 9.71 5.05
C GLU A 149 -3.04 10.36 5.63
N LEU A 150 -1.92 9.62 5.66
CA LEU A 150 -0.64 10.12 6.14
C LEU A 150 -0.03 11.16 5.20
N LEU A 151 -0.22 11.03 3.88
CA LEU A 151 0.37 11.93 2.88
C LEU A 151 -0.53 13.11 2.49
N THR A 152 -1.84 13.07 2.78
CA THR A 152 -2.77 14.17 2.46
C THR A 152 -2.37 15.51 3.09
N PRO A 153 -1.89 15.57 4.34
CA PRO A 153 -1.33 16.79 4.92
C PRO A 153 -0.07 17.31 4.20
N HIS A 154 0.60 16.47 3.43
CA HIS A 154 1.83 16.79 2.67
C HIS A 154 1.53 16.90 1.17
N ALA A 155 0.45 17.61 0.84
CA ALA A 155 0.02 17.88 -0.53
C ALA A 155 0.91 18.91 -1.21
N LEU A 156 1.41 18.60 -2.41
CA LEU A 156 2.13 19.58 -3.25
C LEU A 156 1.23 20.75 -3.69
N GLY A 157 1.83 21.94 -3.83
CA GLY A 157 1.15 23.15 -4.29
C GLY A 157 0.16 23.78 -3.30
N GLN A 158 -0.15 23.11 -2.19
CA GLN A 158 -0.78 23.78 -1.05
C GLN A 158 0.33 24.59 -0.38
N GLY A 159 0.32 25.91 -0.57
CA GLY A 159 1.26 26.85 0.03
C GLY A 159 1.14 26.86 1.55
N GLN A 160 1.56 25.77 2.17
CA GLN A 160 1.65 25.65 3.61
C GLN A 160 2.69 26.66 4.04
N ALA A 161 2.19 27.80 4.51
CA ALA A 161 2.81 28.50 5.60
C ALA A 161 2.99 27.45 6.71
N PHE A 162 4.15 26.78 6.72
CA PHE A 162 4.57 25.95 7.83
C PHE A 162 4.57 26.86 9.06
N THR A 163 3.50 26.81 9.83
CA THR A 163 3.40 27.45 11.13
C THR A 163 4.44 26.80 12.03
N GLU A 164 5.67 27.35 12.04
CA GLU A 164 6.82 27.21 12.96
C GLU A 164 7.15 25.84 13.61
N GLY A 165 6.42 24.76 13.29
CA GLY A 165 6.75 23.38 13.63
C GLY A 165 7.38 22.72 12.42
N GLU A 166 8.53 22.06 12.61
CA GLU A 166 9.15 21.28 11.56
C GLU A 166 8.12 20.29 10.97
N PRO A 167 7.88 20.32 9.65
CA PRO A 167 6.99 19.35 9.05
C PRO A 167 7.53 17.95 9.30
N LEU A 168 6.65 17.06 9.80
CA LEU A 168 6.97 15.65 9.91
C LEU A 168 7.39 15.15 8.53
N LYS A 169 8.66 14.79 8.41
CA LYS A 169 9.20 14.22 7.18
C LYS A 169 8.68 12.80 7.06
N VAL A 170 7.76 12.58 6.13
CA VAL A 170 7.21 11.25 5.86
C VAL A 170 8.19 10.50 4.96
N THR A 171 9.15 9.81 5.57
CA THR A 171 10.11 8.95 4.86
C THR A 171 9.50 7.58 4.57
N THR A 172 10.16 6.80 3.69
CA THR A 172 9.76 5.41 3.42
C THR A 172 9.74 4.57 4.71
N GLU A 173 10.70 4.76 5.61
CA GLU A 173 10.78 4.05 6.90
C GLU A 173 9.56 4.35 7.80
N VAL A 174 9.12 5.61 7.84
CA VAL A 174 7.92 6.01 8.59
C VAL A 174 6.68 5.34 8.02
N LEU A 175 6.54 5.32 6.69
CA LEU A 175 5.42 4.63 6.04
C LEU A 175 5.47 3.11 6.26
N GLU A 176 6.66 2.51 6.21
CA GLU A 176 6.86 1.09 6.52
C GLU A 176 6.51 0.75 7.96
N HIS A 177 6.58 1.69 8.90
CA HIS A 177 6.12 1.48 10.27
C HIS A 177 4.60 1.67 10.42
N GLU A 178 4.07 2.75 9.88
CA GLU A 178 2.69 3.21 10.11
C GLU A 178 1.64 2.54 9.20
N VAL A 179 2.05 1.97 8.07
CA VAL A 179 1.15 1.39 7.07
C VAL A 179 1.16 -0.13 7.16
N ALA A 180 -0.04 -0.71 7.24
CA ALA A 180 -0.31 -2.13 7.10
C ALA A 180 -0.06 -2.63 5.67
N ALA A 181 1.21 -2.69 5.27
CA ALA A 181 1.68 -3.21 3.99
C ALA A 181 3.09 -3.82 4.15
N SER A 182 3.42 -4.78 3.28
CA SER A 182 4.81 -5.22 3.07
C SER A 182 5.60 -4.11 2.35
N PRO A 183 6.94 -4.07 2.47
CA PRO A 183 7.77 -3.11 1.74
C PRO A 183 7.55 -3.14 0.23
N ALA A 184 7.40 -4.35 -0.35
CA ALA A 184 7.13 -4.52 -1.78
C ALA A 184 5.77 -3.94 -2.20
N GLU A 185 4.71 -4.22 -1.45
CA GLU A 185 3.37 -3.69 -1.72
C GLU A 185 3.29 -2.19 -1.48
N LEU A 186 3.94 -1.68 -0.42
CA LEU A 186 3.99 -0.25 -0.14
C LEU A 186 4.65 0.50 -1.31
N ARG A 187 5.77 -0.02 -1.82
CA ARG A 187 6.43 0.55 -3.00
C ARG A 187 5.53 0.51 -4.23
N ALA A 188 4.84 -0.61 -4.47
CA ALA A 188 3.88 -0.70 -5.56
C ALA A 188 2.72 0.31 -5.42
N ILE A 189 2.22 0.55 -4.20
CA ILE A 189 1.20 1.57 -3.90
C ILE A 189 1.74 2.98 -4.19
N LEU A 190 2.97 3.28 -3.76
CA LEU A 190 3.61 4.58 -3.97
C LEU A 190 3.86 4.86 -5.46
N ASP A 191 4.35 3.85 -6.18
CA ASP A 191 4.62 3.91 -7.62
C ASP A 191 3.35 4.02 -8.46
N ALA A 192 2.29 3.27 -8.11
CA ALA A 192 1.00 3.32 -8.80
C ALA A 192 0.15 4.53 -8.42
N GLY A 193 0.25 5.01 -7.19
CA GLY A 193 -0.51 6.16 -6.68
C GLY A 193 0.04 7.51 -7.13
N PRO A 194 -0.65 8.62 -6.83
CA PRO A 194 -0.18 9.98 -7.13
C PRO A 194 0.81 10.45 -6.05
N TYR A 195 1.85 9.66 -5.77
CA TYR A 195 2.86 9.94 -4.76
C TYR A 195 4.21 10.17 -5.40
N VAL A 196 4.99 11.09 -4.85
CA VAL A 196 6.29 11.49 -5.37
C VAL A 196 7.29 11.67 -4.23
N GLU A 197 8.51 11.19 -4.45
CA GLU A 197 9.61 11.37 -3.51
C GLU A 197 10.42 12.62 -3.89
N ILE A 198 10.61 13.50 -2.91
CA ILE A 198 11.40 14.74 -3.02
C ILE A 198 12.26 14.81 -1.76
N ASP A 199 13.58 14.85 -1.94
CA ASP A 199 14.56 14.94 -0.85
C ASP A 199 14.37 13.87 0.24
N GLY A 200 14.08 12.63 -0.17
CA GLY A 200 13.87 11.48 0.72
C GLY A 200 12.52 11.47 1.45
N CYS A 201 11.62 12.41 1.12
CA CYS A 201 10.30 12.53 1.71
C CYS A 201 9.22 12.27 0.66
N TRP A 202 8.16 11.58 1.06
CA TRP A 202 7.00 11.33 0.22
C TRP A 202 5.99 12.47 0.31
N TRP A 203 5.47 12.85 -0.85
CA TRP A 203 4.47 13.88 -1.01
C TRP A 203 3.29 13.35 -1.81
N TRP A 204 2.11 13.85 -1.48
CA TRP A 204 0.92 13.60 -2.29
C TRP A 204 0.83 14.64 -3.41
N LEU A 205 0.63 14.19 -4.65
CA LEU A 205 0.37 15.04 -5.80
C LEU A 205 -1.15 15.19 -5.98
N PRO A 206 -1.75 16.35 -5.68
CA PRO A 206 -3.18 16.52 -5.83
C PRO A 206 -3.61 16.34 -7.29
N PRO A 207 -4.74 15.65 -7.57
CA PRO A 207 -5.20 15.44 -8.94
C PRO A 207 -5.52 16.73 -9.72
N ALA A 208 -5.75 17.84 -9.03
CA ALA A 208 -5.89 19.15 -9.65
C ALA A 208 -4.54 19.64 -10.19
N LEU A 209 -3.50 19.63 -9.34
CA LEU A 209 -2.15 20.02 -9.71
C LEU A 209 -1.56 19.09 -10.80
N GLU A 210 -1.82 17.78 -10.73
CA GLU A 210 -1.44 16.82 -11.79
C GLU A 210 -1.98 17.27 -13.16
N ARG A 211 -3.23 17.71 -13.22
CA ARG A 211 -3.85 18.20 -14.47
C ARG A 211 -3.27 19.53 -14.91
N ASP A 212 -3.07 20.46 -13.98
CA ASP A 212 -2.51 21.78 -14.31
C ASP A 212 -1.09 21.65 -14.89
N ILE A 213 -0.25 20.77 -14.32
CA ILE A 213 1.09 20.45 -14.83
C ILE A 213 0.99 19.84 -16.23
N LEU A 214 0.09 18.87 -16.42
CA LEU A 214 -0.12 18.20 -17.70
C LEU A 214 -0.61 19.17 -18.80
N ASP A 215 -1.46 20.13 -18.43
CA ASP A 215 -1.97 21.17 -19.32
C ASP A 215 -0.88 22.14 -19.74
N ALA A 216 -0.12 22.64 -18.76
CA ALA A 216 1.02 23.52 -19.00
C ALA A 216 2.03 22.83 -19.92
N ALA A 217 2.45 21.61 -19.59
CA ALA A 217 3.43 20.86 -20.35
C ALA A 217 2.99 20.62 -21.80
N THR A 218 1.77 20.12 -22.02
CA THR A 218 1.29 19.87 -23.39
C THR A 218 1.10 21.16 -24.19
N SER A 219 0.70 22.25 -23.53
CA SER A 219 0.56 23.56 -24.17
C SER A 219 1.91 24.13 -24.59
N ILE A 220 2.93 24.05 -23.73
CA ILE A 220 4.31 24.48 -24.00
C ILE A 220 4.89 23.69 -25.18
N VAL A 221 4.80 22.35 -25.16
CA VAL A 221 5.29 21.49 -26.25
C VAL A 221 4.65 21.88 -27.59
N THR A 222 3.35 22.20 -27.59
CA THR A 222 2.65 22.63 -28.81
C THR A 222 3.05 24.04 -29.25
N ALA A 223 3.17 24.98 -28.31
CA ALA A 223 3.50 26.38 -28.60
C ALA A 223 4.92 26.54 -29.15
N LEU A 224 5.89 25.79 -28.61
CA LEU A 224 7.28 25.80 -29.05
C LEU A 224 7.54 24.91 -30.27
N GLY A 225 6.53 24.16 -30.74
CA GLY A 225 6.67 23.25 -31.88
C GLY A 225 7.64 22.09 -31.63
N TRP A 226 7.80 21.69 -30.36
CA TRP A 226 8.66 20.57 -29.99
C TRP A 226 8.10 19.25 -30.52
N ARG A 227 9.00 18.33 -30.88
CA ARG A 227 8.59 16.99 -31.33
C ARG A 227 8.13 16.20 -30.10
N PRO A 228 6.87 15.74 -30.04
CA PRO A 228 6.35 15.02 -28.86
C PRO A 228 7.18 13.78 -28.51
N GLU A 229 7.83 13.17 -29.50
CA GLU A 229 8.61 11.94 -29.33
C GLU A 229 9.98 12.16 -28.69
N ALA A 230 10.47 13.39 -28.69
CA ALA A 230 11.83 13.72 -28.29
C ALA A 230 11.90 15.03 -27.52
N VAL A 231 11.15 15.12 -26.41
CA VAL A 231 11.14 16.30 -25.55
C VAL A 231 12.24 16.19 -24.50
N GLU A 232 13.14 17.17 -24.43
CA GLU A 232 14.16 17.20 -23.37
C GLU A 232 13.52 17.50 -22.02
N GLU A 233 13.67 16.59 -21.05
CA GLU A 233 13.02 16.69 -19.75
C GLU A 233 13.39 17.95 -18.98
N ALA A 234 14.68 18.31 -19.00
CA ALA A 234 15.19 19.47 -18.27
C ALA A 234 14.66 20.78 -18.84
N GLU A 235 14.55 20.89 -20.17
CA GLU A 235 13.97 22.07 -20.82
C GLU A 235 12.47 22.19 -20.54
N LEU A 236 11.73 21.07 -20.62
CA LEU A 236 10.31 21.06 -20.29
C LEU A 236 10.07 21.45 -18.84
N LEU A 237 10.87 20.92 -17.91
CA LEU A 237 10.78 21.28 -16.49
C LEU A 237 10.97 22.78 -16.29
N ARG A 238 12.00 23.37 -16.92
CA ARG A 238 12.28 24.81 -16.83
C ARG A 238 11.11 25.65 -17.34
N GLU A 239 10.55 25.31 -18.50
CA GLU A 239 9.42 26.05 -19.09
C GLU A 239 8.12 25.88 -18.28
N VAL A 240 7.86 24.68 -17.76
CA VAL A 240 6.72 24.44 -16.86
C VAL A 240 6.87 25.23 -15.57
N GLN A 241 8.06 25.24 -14.96
CA GLN A 241 8.35 26.07 -13.79
C GLN A 241 8.14 27.55 -14.11
N GLN A 242 8.61 28.04 -15.25
CA GLN A 242 8.36 29.42 -15.68
C GLN A 242 6.87 29.73 -15.84
N HIS A 243 6.05 28.77 -16.27
CA HIS A 243 4.60 28.92 -16.38
C HIS A 243 3.91 29.11 -15.02
N PHE A 244 4.40 28.46 -13.96
CA PHE A 244 3.86 28.60 -12.59
C PHE A 244 4.40 29.83 -11.84
N GLY A 245 5.42 30.51 -12.36
CA GLY A 245 6.00 31.72 -11.75
C GLY A 245 6.49 31.48 -10.33
N ASP A 246 6.10 32.34 -9.38
CA ASP A 246 6.54 32.25 -7.98
C ASP A 246 6.05 30.98 -7.26
N ALA A 247 5.02 30.30 -7.78
CA ALA A 247 4.52 29.04 -7.22
C ALA A 247 5.31 27.81 -7.70
N ALA A 248 6.20 27.97 -8.69
CA ALA A 248 6.97 26.88 -9.28
C ALA A 248 7.70 25.97 -8.27
N PRO A 249 8.46 26.49 -7.28
CA PRO A 249 9.19 25.62 -6.34
C PRO A 249 8.26 24.79 -5.46
N ALA A 250 7.02 25.24 -5.21
CA ALA A 250 6.06 24.49 -4.41
C ALA A 250 5.25 23.46 -5.25
N CYS A 251 5.07 23.73 -6.54
CA CYS A 251 4.24 22.93 -7.43
C CYS A 251 5.03 21.86 -8.18
N VAL A 252 6.19 22.22 -8.76
CA VAL A 252 7.00 21.36 -9.62
C VAL A 252 8.48 21.48 -9.26
N PRO A 253 8.89 21.03 -8.06
CA PRO A 253 10.27 21.19 -7.59
C PRO A 253 11.29 20.35 -8.37
N SER A 254 10.87 19.23 -8.96
CA SER A 254 11.78 18.26 -9.56
C SER A 254 11.23 17.61 -10.83
N ALA A 255 12.14 17.00 -11.61
CA ALA A 255 11.81 16.18 -12.77
C ALA A 255 10.93 14.96 -12.40
N THR A 256 11.09 14.39 -11.20
CA THR A 256 10.28 13.24 -10.75
C THR A 256 8.80 13.61 -10.66
N VAL A 257 8.48 14.81 -10.16
CA VAL A 257 7.10 15.34 -10.13
C VAL A 257 6.55 15.51 -11.54
N LEU A 258 7.35 16.06 -12.45
CA LEU A 258 6.97 16.23 -13.84
C LEU A 258 6.67 14.87 -14.51
N ARG A 259 7.55 13.87 -14.40
CA ARG A 259 7.30 12.52 -14.95
C ARG A 259 6.04 11.90 -14.36
N LYS A 260 5.86 12.03 -13.06
CA LYS A 260 4.69 11.49 -12.37
C LYS A 260 3.40 12.10 -12.90
N ALA A 261 3.36 13.42 -13.08
CA ALA A 261 2.20 14.10 -13.65
C ALA A 261 1.95 13.72 -15.12
N LEU A 262 3.02 13.51 -15.89
CA LEU A 262 2.95 13.15 -17.31
C LEU A 262 2.70 11.64 -17.55
N ARG A 263 2.65 10.80 -16.52
CA ARG A 263 2.52 9.33 -16.65
C ARG A 263 1.37 8.88 -17.55
N SER A 264 0.29 9.66 -17.60
CA SER A 264 -0.91 9.34 -18.38
C SER A 264 -0.76 9.62 -19.88
N VAL A 265 0.25 10.39 -20.29
CA VAL A 265 0.52 10.77 -21.68
C VAL A 265 1.88 10.29 -22.19
N VAL A 266 2.80 9.90 -21.31
CA VAL A 266 4.09 9.34 -21.70
C VAL A 266 3.90 7.97 -22.36
N ALA A 267 4.69 7.72 -23.40
CA ALA A 267 4.76 6.42 -24.06
C ALA A 267 5.47 5.41 -23.15
N GLU A 268 4.95 4.19 -23.07
CA GLU A 268 5.62 3.15 -22.29
C GLU A 268 6.91 2.74 -23.01
N PRO A 269 8.07 2.75 -22.32
CA PRO A 269 9.34 2.39 -22.92
C PRO A 269 9.28 0.93 -23.38
N GLY A 270 9.33 0.72 -24.70
CA GLY A 270 9.35 -0.62 -25.30
C GLY A 270 8.01 -1.14 -25.81
N ALA A 271 6.94 -0.35 -25.80
CA ALA A 271 5.74 -0.70 -26.57
C ALA A 271 6.04 -0.51 -28.08
N PRO A 272 6.19 -1.57 -28.89
CA PRO A 272 6.33 -1.41 -30.33
C PRO A 272 5.08 -0.70 -30.83
N GLU A 273 5.26 0.37 -31.62
CA GLU A 273 4.14 1.08 -32.23
C GLU A 273 3.28 0.07 -33.00
N ALA A 274 2.10 -0.24 -32.45
CA ALA A 274 1.14 -1.20 -32.99
C ALA A 274 0.45 -0.65 -34.26
N GLY A 275 1.26 -0.32 -35.26
CA GLY A 275 0.90 0.37 -36.49
C GLY A 275 1.63 -0.14 -37.73
N GLN A 276 2.28 -1.31 -37.67
CA GLN A 276 2.66 -2.05 -38.88
C GLN A 276 2.13 -3.48 -38.82
N VAL A 277 1.25 -3.75 -39.79
CA VAL A 277 0.57 -5.01 -40.01
C VAL A 277 1.55 -6.02 -40.62
N ALA A 278 1.84 -7.12 -39.93
CA ALA A 278 1.71 -8.51 -40.42
C ALA A 278 2.61 -9.53 -39.69
N SER A 279 1.99 -10.69 -39.43
CA SER A 279 2.56 -12.04 -39.24
C SER A 279 2.82 -12.54 -37.82
N GLU A 280 1.85 -13.31 -37.33
CA GLU A 280 1.99 -14.64 -36.72
C GLU A 280 3.40 -15.08 -36.29
N ALA A 281 3.60 -15.21 -34.98
CA ALA A 281 4.02 -16.47 -34.35
C ALA A 281 3.83 -16.40 -32.83
N ALA A 282 3.22 -17.46 -32.29
CA ALA A 282 2.85 -17.66 -30.90
C ALA A 282 4.06 -17.86 -29.97
N GLY A 283 3.87 -17.49 -28.69
CA GLY A 283 4.77 -17.86 -27.60
C GLY A 283 4.42 -17.16 -26.29
N ALA A 284 3.42 -17.68 -25.58
CA ALA A 284 3.05 -17.22 -24.23
C ALA A 284 4.00 -17.83 -23.18
N GLY A 285 4.70 -16.97 -22.45
CA GLY A 285 5.42 -17.30 -21.21
C GLY A 285 5.05 -16.28 -20.11
N PRO A 286 4.98 -16.69 -18.83
CA PRO A 286 4.50 -15.83 -17.76
C PRO A 286 5.51 -14.72 -17.42
N ALA A 287 4.99 -13.50 -17.32
CA ALA A 287 5.73 -12.30 -16.95
C ALA A 287 6.20 -12.37 -15.49
N GLY A 288 7.51 -12.38 -15.29
CA GLY A 288 8.13 -12.08 -14.00
C GLY A 288 8.10 -10.58 -13.70
N PRO A 289 8.19 -10.18 -12.42
CA PRO A 289 8.11 -8.79 -12.01
C PRO A 289 9.29 -7.98 -12.57
N ALA A 290 8.98 -6.88 -13.25
CA ALA A 290 9.94 -5.96 -13.84
C ALA A 290 10.77 -5.29 -12.74
N ALA A 291 12.10 -5.42 -12.84
CA ALA A 291 13.05 -4.76 -11.97
C ALA A 291 12.98 -3.21 -12.12
N PRO A 292 13.19 -2.44 -11.05
CA PRO A 292 13.17 -0.99 -11.11
C PRO A 292 14.38 -0.46 -11.89
N ALA A 293 14.12 0.32 -12.94
CA ALA A 293 15.13 1.00 -13.73
C ALA A 293 15.80 2.12 -12.89
N ALA A 294 17.08 1.92 -12.59
CA ALA A 294 17.92 2.88 -11.89
C ALA A 294 18.37 4.03 -12.80
N GLU A 295 18.28 5.23 -12.23
CA GLU A 295 18.96 6.50 -12.54
C GLU A 295 19.26 6.82 -14.01
N ALA A 296 18.32 7.54 -14.62
CA ALA A 296 18.49 8.23 -15.88
C ALA A 296 19.56 9.33 -15.76
N GLY A 297 20.70 9.09 -16.40
CA GLY A 297 21.77 10.06 -16.59
C GLY A 297 21.36 11.27 -17.45
N VAL A 298 22.22 12.28 -17.39
CA VAL A 298 22.15 13.56 -18.09
C VAL A 298 21.60 13.42 -19.52
N GLY A 299 20.40 13.95 -19.76
CA GLY A 299 19.73 13.96 -21.06
C GLY A 299 18.53 13.02 -21.19
N ALA A 300 17.73 12.82 -20.13
CA ALA A 300 16.50 12.05 -20.24
C ALA A 300 15.53 12.68 -21.26
N VAL A 301 15.26 11.96 -22.34
CA VAL A 301 14.30 12.34 -23.37
C VAL A 301 12.94 11.74 -23.03
N LEU A 302 11.91 12.58 -22.96
CA LEU A 302 10.52 12.18 -22.76
C LEU A 302 9.84 12.00 -24.11
N ALA A 303 9.28 10.80 -24.33
CA ALA A 303 8.41 10.51 -25.46
C ALA A 303 6.95 10.61 -25.03
N LEU A 304 6.24 11.62 -25.52
CA LEU A 304 4.81 11.85 -25.32
C LEU A 304 4.02 11.15 -26.43
N ASP A 305 3.10 10.26 -26.06
CA ASP A 305 2.22 9.58 -26.99
C ASP A 305 1.15 10.56 -27.53
N ARG A 306 1.23 10.88 -28.83
CA ARG A 306 0.30 11.80 -29.50
C ARG A 306 -1.16 11.41 -29.28
N ARG A 307 -1.50 10.11 -29.32
CA ARG A 307 -2.88 9.65 -29.14
C ARG A 307 -3.36 9.91 -27.72
N LYS A 308 -2.51 9.66 -26.71
CA LYS A 308 -2.83 9.96 -25.31
C LYS A 308 -2.98 11.46 -25.08
N VAL A 309 -2.09 12.29 -25.64
CA VAL A 309 -2.19 13.77 -25.58
C VAL A 309 -3.48 14.27 -26.23
N HIS A 310 -3.83 13.78 -27.43
CA HIS A 310 -5.09 14.15 -28.10
C HIS A 310 -6.32 13.71 -27.30
N ARG A 311 -6.32 12.49 -26.75
CA ARG A 311 -7.41 11.98 -25.91
C ARG A 311 -7.56 12.82 -24.65
N PHE A 312 -6.46 13.17 -24.00
CA PHE A 312 -6.47 14.02 -22.82
C PHE A 312 -7.09 15.38 -23.14
N ARG A 313 -6.61 16.07 -24.18
CA ARG A 313 -7.20 17.35 -24.64
C ARG A 313 -8.69 17.23 -24.96
N ALA A 314 -9.12 16.17 -25.64
CA ALA A 314 -10.53 15.94 -25.92
C ALA A 314 -11.35 15.78 -24.64
N LEU A 315 -10.85 15.05 -23.63
CA LEU A 315 -11.51 14.91 -22.35
C LEU A 315 -11.60 16.23 -21.57
N GLN A 316 -10.62 17.12 -21.72
CA GLN A 316 -10.69 18.45 -21.11
C GLN A 316 -11.80 19.29 -21.72
N LEU A 317 -11.88 19.34 -23.06
CA LEU A 317 -12.94 20.06 -23.77
C LEU A 317 -14.34 19.52 -23.42
N LEU A 318 -14.45 18.22 -23.13
CA LEU A 318 -15.71 17.59 -22.70
C LEU A 318 -16.08 17.88 -21.24
N ARG A 319 -15.10 18.20 -20.38
CA ARG A 319 -15.33 18.58 -18.98
C ARG A 319 -15.60 20.07 -18.81
N GLU A 320 -15.12 20.90 -19.74
CA GLU A 320 -15.36 22.34 -19.74
C GLU A 320 -16.87 22.63 -19.92
N PRO A 321 -17.46 23.52 -19.11
CA PRO A 321 -18.85 23.94 -19.28
C PRO A 321 -19.10 24.41 -20.73
N PRO A 322 -20.17 23.95 -21.40
CA PRO A 322 -20.40 24.28 -22.80
C PRO A 322 -20.46 25.78 -23.11
N ALA A 323 -20.81 26.63 -22.14
CA ALA A 323 -20.80 28.08 -22.32
C ALA A 323 -19.37 28.63 -22.47
N GLN A 324 -18.47 28.25 -21.55
CA GLN A 324 -17.07 28.68 -21.56
C GLN A 324 -16.34 28.21 -22.82
N LEU A 325 -16.56 26.95 -23.20
CA LEU A 325 -16.00 26.38 -24.42
C LEU A 325 -16.44 27.18 -25.67
N ARG A 326 -17.70 27.60 -25.73
CA ARG A 326 -18.22 28.40 -26.85
C ARG A 326 -17.63 29.79 -26.89
N ASP A 327 -17.54 30.45 -25.74
CA ASP A 327 -16.96 31.79 -25.65
C ASP A 327 -15.49 31.75 -26.08
N ARG A 328 -14.76 30.73 -25.62
CA ARG A 328 -13.35 30.49 -25.98
C ARG A 328 -13.16 30.18 -27.47
N LEU A 329 -14.00 29.32 -28.04
CA LEU A 329 -13.94 28.92 -29.45
C LEU A 329 -14.74 29.83 -30.39
N GLN A 330 -15.33 30.91 -29.87
CA GLN A 330 -16.21 31.84 -30.58
C GLN A 330 -17.34 31.14 -31.35
N LEU A 331 -17.90 30.08 -30.76
CA LEU A 331 -19.00 29.32 -31.38
C LEU A 331 -20.31 30.10 -31.25
N PRO A 332 -21.16 30.14 -32.29
CA PRO A 332 -22.44 30.87 -32.26
C PRO A 332 -23.33 30.36 -31.14
N ALA A 333 -24.26 31.16 -30.61
CA ALA A 333 -25.20 30.73 -29.58
C ALA A 333 -26.07 29.54 -30.06
N PRO A 334 -26.48 28.61 -29.19
CA PRO A 334 -27.30 27.49 -29.63
C PRO A 334 -28.66 28.02 -30.07
N PRO A 335 -29.26 27.44 -31.12
CA PRO A 335 -30.63 27.79 -31.47
C PRO A 335 -31.51 27.58 -30.23
N PRO A 336 -32.43 28.51 -29.93
CA PRO A 336 -33.29 28.40 -28.76
C PRO A 336 -34.03 27.06 -28.82
N ARG A 337 -33.85 26.23 -27.79
CA ARG A 337 -34.56 24.94 -27.74
C ARG A 337 -36.06 25.22 -27.78
N PRO A 338 -36.83 24.56 -28.67
CA PRO A 338 -38.28 24.74 -28.68
C PRO A 338 -38.80 24.42 -27.29
N LYS A 339 -39.53 25.36 -26.67
CA LYS A 339 -40.13 25.18 -25.35
C LYS A 339 -40.93 23.88 -25.41
N ARG A 340 -40.43 22.83 -24.76
CA ARG A 340 -41.15 21.56 -24.68
C ARG A 340 -42.50 21.90 -24.07
N ALA A 341 -43.58 21.77 -24.85
CA ALA A 341 -44.91 22.03 -24.38
C ALA A 341 -45.07 21.25 -23.07
N ARG A 342 -45.23 21.96 -21.95
CA ARG A 342 -45.51 21.34 -20.66
C ARG A 342 -46.78 20.54 -20.91
N ARG A 343 -46.67 19.21 -21.03
CA ARG A 343 -47.84 18.33 -20.90
C ARG A 343 -48.41 18.67 -19.54
N GLY A 344 -49.53 19.40 -19.54
CA GLY A 344 -50.25 19.71 -18.33
C GLY A 344 -50.51 18.38 -17.63
N VAL A 345 -49.83 18.17 -16.50
CA VAL A 345 -50.25 17.17 -15.54
C VAL A 345 -51.55 17.74 -14.99
N GLY A 346 -52.65 17.38 -15.64
CA GLY A 346 -53.99 17.61 -15.12
C GLY A 346 -54.09 16.82 -13.82
N ILE A 347 -53.87 17.50 -12.70
CA ILE A 347 -54.31 17.01 -11.40
C ILE A 347 -55.83 17.11 -11.45
N ALA A 348 -56.47 16.01 -11.82
CA ALA A 348 -57.89 15.83 -11.62
C ALA A 348 -58.13 15.75 -10.11
N VAL A 349 -58.59 16.86 -9.53
CA VAL A 349 -59.16 16.86 -8.18
C VAL A 349 -60.55 16.22 -8.31
N GLY A 350 -60.62 14.92 -8.01
CA GLY A 350 -61.88 14.22 -7.77
C GLY A 350 -62.43 14.60 -6.40
N GLY A 351 -63.74 14.86 -6.35
CA GLY A 351 -64.49 15.28 -5.16
C GLY A 351 -64.79 14.19 -4.16
#